data_AF-A0A7W6PK96-F1
#
_entry.id   AF-A0A7W6PK96-F1
#
_cell.length_a   1.000
_cell.length_b   1.000
_cell.length_c   1.000
_cell.angle_alpha   90.00
_cell.angle_beta   90.00
_cell.angle_gamma   90.00
#
_symmetry.space_group_name_H-M   'P 1'
#
loop_
_entity.id
_entity.type
_entity.pdbx_description
1 polymer ?
#
loop_
_entity_poly.entity_id
_entity_poly.type
_entity_poly.pdbx_seq_one_letter_code
_entity_poly.pdbx_strand_id
1 'polypeptide(L)' 'MSPVIPDSYTAWRHCIEVDCAQPLTAPFIAERLTSLRDQNGHHTQQFLRRWGQAHLQRVIGWFDRALQDLESKG' A
#
# COMPACT_ATOMS: atom_id res chain seq x y z
N MET A 1 -2.24 -2.17 20.55
CA MET A 1 -3.12 -2.66 19.46
C MET A 1 -3.01 -1.67 18.31
N SER A 2 -2.51 -2.09 17.15
CA SER A 2 -2.59 -1.29 15.93
C SER A 2 -4.07 -1.05 15.59
N PRO A 3 -4.47 0.13 15.09
CA PRO A 3 -5.84 0.36 14.65
C PRO A 3 -6.22 -0.65 13.56
N VAL A 4 -7.48 -1.09 13.55
CA VAL A 4 -8.02 -2.08 12.58
C VAL A 4 -7.79 -1.63 11.13
N ILE A 5 -7.73 -0.32 10.89
CA ILE A 5 -7.34 0.28 9.62
C ILE A 5 -6.24 1.31 9.89
N PRO A 6 -5.05 1.17 9.25
CA PRO A 6 -4.00 2.15 9.38
C PRO A 6 -4.41 3.53 8.86
N ASP A 7 -4.10 4.57 9.62
CA ASP A 7 -4.37 5.98 9.28
C ASP A 7 -3.10 6.77 8.91
N SER A 8 -1.92 6.19 9.16
CA SER A 8 -0.60 6.77 8.90
C SER A 8 0.33 5.79 8.18
N TYR A 9 1.36 6.34 7.52
CA TYR A 9 2.38 5.53 6.83
C TYR A 9 3.07 4.53 7.76
N THR A 10 3.46 4.98 8.97
CA THR A 10 4.14 4.13 9.95
C THR A 10 3.24 2.98 10.41
N ALA A 11 1.97 3.26 10.72
CA ALA A 11 1.01 2.22 11.11
C ALA A 11 0.73 1.24 9.95
N TRP A 12 0.64 1.75 8.73
CA TRP A 12 0.42 0.93 7.53
C TRP A 12 1.60 0.00 7.26
N ARG A 13 2.83 0.53 7.37
CA ARG A 13 4.05 -0.24 7.17
C ARG A 13 4.21 -1.33 8.23
N HIS A 14 3.98 -1.00 9.51
CA HIS A 14 3.97 -1.98 10.59
C HIS A 14 2.92 -3.07 10.37
N CYS A 15 1.70 -2.69 9.97
CA CYS A 15 0.64 -3.64 9.69
C CYS A 15 1.05 -4.65 8.61
N ILE A 16 1.71 -4.20 7.55
CA ILE A 16 2.14 -5.08 6.45
C ILE A 16 3.34 -5.94 6.85
N GLU A 17 4.42 -5.33 7.35
CA GLU A 17 5.70 -6.03 7.58
C GLU A 17 5.71 -6.85 8.86
N VAL A 18 5.01 -6.41 9.91
CA VAL A 18 5.02 -7.04 11.23
C VAL A 18 3.75 -7.83 11.47
N ASP A 19 2.58 -7.16 11.45
CA ASP A 19 1.32 -7.81 11.81
C ASP A 19 0.89 -8.85 10.75
N CYS A 20 1.16 -8.57 9.48
CA CYS A 20 0.87 -9.46 8.34
C CYS A 20 2.09 -10.25 7.85
N ALA A 21 3.28 -10.05 8.45
CA ALA A 21 4.53 -10.71 8.08
C ALA A 21 4.86 -10.70 6.57
N GLN A 22 4.51 -9.61 5.88
CA GLN A 22 4.72 -9.44 4.44
C GLN A 22 5.82 -8.39 4.19
N PRO A 23 7.02 -8.77 3.76
CA PRO A 23 8.10 -7.81 3.50
C PRO A 23 7.78 -6.87 2.33
N LEU A 24 7.98 -5.56 2.50
CA LEU A 24 7.87 -4.57 1.43
C LEU A 24 9.14 -4.57 0.56
N THR A 25 9.28 -5.60 -0.29
CA THR A 25 10.37 -5.67 -1.28
C THR A 25 10.05 -4.84 -2.52
N ALA A 26 11.08 -4.41 -3.27
CA ALA A 26 10.87 -3.63 -4.49
C ALA A 26 9.98 -4.34 -5.53
N PRO A 27 10.14 -5.65 -5.83
CA PRO A 27 9.24 -6.37 -6.74
C PRO A 27 7.79 -6.40 -6.24
N PHE A 28 7.59 -6.66 -4.94
CA PHE A 28 6.25 -6.67 -4.35
C PHE A 28 5.57 -5.30 -4.47
N ILE A 29 6.29 -4.22 -4.12
CA ILE A 29 5.75 -2.86 -4.22
C ILE A 29 5.37 -2.52 -5.67
N ALA A 30 6.23 -2.85 -6.64
CA ALA A 30 5.97 -2.57 -8.06
C ALA A 30 4.71 -3.29 -8.58
N GLU A 31 4.53 -4.55 -8.21
CA GLU A 31 3.32 -5.32 -8.56
C GLU A 31 2.06 -4.68 -7.94
N ARG A 32 2.12 -4.32 -6.66
CA ARG A 32 1.01 -3.67 -5.94
C ARG A 32 0.63 -2.33 -6.55
N LEU A 33 1.62 -1.49 -6.89
CA LEU A 33 1.38 -0.21 -7.55
C LEU A 33 0.74 -0.39 -8.93
N THR A 34 1.20 -1.37 -9.71
CA THR A 34 0.63 -1.69 -11.02
C THR A 34 -0.85 -2.05 -10.89
N SER A 35 -1.17 -2.96 -9.95
CA SER A 35 -2.55 -3.37 -9.71
C SER A 35 -3.43 -2.20 -9.24
N LEU A 36 -3.00 -1.43 -8.24
CA LEU A 36 -3.79 -0.34 -7.65
C LEU A 36 -4.00 0.84 -8.59
N ARG A 37 -3.11 1.04 -9.57
CA ARG A 37 -3.22 2.11 -10.58
C ARG A 37 -4.08 1.71 -11.78
N ASP A 38 -4.32 0.42 -12.01
CA ASP A 38 -5.28 -0.05 -13.01
C ASP A 38 -6.72 0.18 -12.53
N GLN A 39 -7.31 1.30 -12.94
CA GLN A 39 -8.69 1.69 -12.57
C GLN A 39 -9.76 0.79 -13.21
N ASN A 40 -9.42 0.07 -14.27
CA ASN A 40 -10.32 -0.87 -14.94
C ASN A 40 -10.20 -2.29 -14.35
N GLY A 41 -9.15 -2.54 -13.57
CA GLY A 41 -8.93 -3.81 -12.89
C GLY A 41 -10.03 -4.11 -11.87
N HIS A 42 -10.58 -5.33 -11.93
CA HIS A 42 -11.65 -5.78 -11.04
C HIS A 42 -11.29 -5.58 -9.55
N HIS A 43 -10.05 -5.82 -9.16
CA HIS A 43 -9.59 -5.65 -7.78
C HIS A 43 -9.58 -4.17 -7.35
N THR A 44 -9.15 -3.26 -8.22
CA THR A 44 -9.15 -1.82 -7.96
C THR A 44 -10.55 -1.26 -7.88
N GLN A 45 -11.46 -1.72 -8.74
CA GLN A 45 -12.87 -1.33 -8.67
C GLN A 45 -13.51 -1.79 -7.36
N GLN A 46 -13.24 -3.02 -6.91
CA GLN A 46 -13.74 -3.52 -5.63
C GLN A 46 -13.13 -2.74 -4.44
N PHE A 47 -11.84 -2.40 -4.53
CA PHE A 47 -11.17 -1.56 -3.55
C PHE A 47 -11.83 -0.17 -3.46
N LEU A 48 -12.09 0.47 -4.60
CA LEU A 48 -12.74 1.78 -4.69
C LEU A 48 -14.16 1.75 -4.12
N ARG A 49 -14.94 0.70 -4.42
CA ARG A 49 -16.30 0.55 -3.87
C ARG A 49 -16.28 0.45 -2.34
N ARG A 50 -15.28 -0.21 -1.76
CA ARG A 50 -15.19 -0.41 -0.32
C ARG A 50 -14.60 0.80 0.43
N TRP A 51 -13.57 1.42 -0.13
CA TRP A 51 -12.72 2.36 0.60
C TRP A 51 -12.71 3.77 0.01
N GLY A 52 -13.18 3.94 -1.22
CA GLY A 52 -13.22 5.22 -1.92
C GLY A 52 -11.87 5.67 -2.49
N GLN A 53 -11.94 6.68 -3.35
CA GLN A 53 -10.80 7.23 -4.08
C GLN A 53 -9.72 7.80 -3.15
N ALA A 54 -10.12 8.52 -2.09
CA ALA A 54 -9.19 9.15 -1.17
C ALA A 54 -8.30 8.13 -0.44
N HIS A 55 -8.87 6.97 -0.07
CA HIS A 55 -8.11 5.90 0.55
C HIS A 55 -7.18 5.21 -0.46
N LEU A 56 -7.64 4.97 -1.69
CA LEU A 56 -6.79 4.43 -2.75
C LEU A 56 -5.54 5.29 -2.98
N GLN A 57 -5.71 6.60 -3.13
CA GLN A 57 -4.59 7.53 -3.35
C GLN A 57 -3.61 7.54 -2.17
N ARG A 58 -4.13 7.44 -0.93
CA ARG A 58 -3.28 7.35 0.26
C ARG A 58 -2.43 6.08 0.26
N VAL A 59 -3.04 4.94 -0.05
CA VAL A 59 -2.33 3.64 -0.09
C VAL A 59 -1.29 3.62 -1.22
N ILE A 60 -1.62 4.15 -2.40
CA ILE A 60 -0.64 4.33 -3.50
C ILE A 60 0.54 5.19 -3.02
N GLY A 61 0.28 6.34 -2.40
CA GLY A 61 1.33 7.21 -1.89
C GLY A 61 2.22 6.55 -0.82
N TRP A 62 1.66 5.66 0.00
CA TRP A 62 2.45 4.87 0.95
C TRP A 62 3.34 3.83 0.27
N PHE A 63 2.86 3.16 -0.78
CA PHE A 63 3.69 2.27 -1.58
C PHE A 63 4.80 3.03 -2.31
N ASP A 64 4.50 4.20 -2.91
CA ASP A 64 5.51 5.04 -3.56
C ASP A 64 6.59 5.49 -2.56
N ARG A 65 6.20 5.95 -1.37
CA ARG A 65 7.15 6.30 -0.30
C ARG A 65 8.00 5.09 0.13
N ALA A 66 7.39 3.93 0.29
CA ALA A 66 8.11 2.72 0.67
C ALA A 66 9.17 2.34 -0.36
N LEU A 67 8.89 2.54 -1.66
CA LEU A 67 9.86 2.31 -2.73
C LEU A 67 11.04 3.30 -2.64
N GLN A 68 10.76 4.59 -2.47
CA GLN A 68 11.79 5.62 -2.28
C GLN A 68 12.68 5.35 -1.06
N ASP A 69 12.09 4.87 0.04
CA ASP A 69 12.83 4.49 1.25
C ASP A 69 13.79 3.31 0.99
N LEU A 70 13.49 2.40 0.05
CA LEU A 70 14.40 1.33 -0.34
C LEU A 70 15.56 1.85 -1.20
N GLU A 71 15.26 2.72 -2.15
CA GLU A 71 16.25 3.32 -3.06
C GLU A 71 17.23 4.22 -2.32
N SER A 72 16.76 4.95 -1.29
CA SER A 72 17.60 5.84 -0.47
C SER A 72 18.50 5.09 0.52
N LYS A 73 18.30 3.77 0.68
CA LYS A 73 19.06 2.90 1.60
C LYS A 73 20.01 1.94 0.88
N GLY A 74 20.00 1.92 -0.45
CA GLY A 74 20.95 1.19 -1.30
C GLY A 74 22.19 2.02 -1.62
#